data_AF-A0AAU9XK26-F1
#
_entry.id   AF-A0AAU9XK26-F1
#
_cell.length_a   1.000
_cell.length_b   1.000
_cell.length_c   1.000
_cell.angle_alpha   90.00
_cell.angle_beta   90.00
_cell.angle_gamma   90.00
#
_symmetry.space_group_name_H-M   'P 1'
#
loop_
_entity.id
_entity.type
_entity.pdbx_description
1 polymer ?
#
loop_
_entity_poly.entity_id
_entity_poly.type
_entity_poly.pdbx_seq_one_letter_code
_entity_poly.pdbx_strand_id
1 'polypeptide(L)'
;MSVEKLLDYLEPKTLGKIHHVVVVFWILIGVIFLAIFADMENNEPRFDFRCDAGKSKNIDFVRGKCYEKYQQQYNRFALPVYGFVIMNFVLIVFVCVIYSQIVRPTVNRLSRSIRNGDPERQSRDQENALSTGKKLFIAYCCQLSTRLVLGVVFIILQTQLFYPLRFPSKFHCYLTTDGTTQLGNSSNNAQHSTLHDCHNQRAVKKTSWMDAVLVVNGIFVVGILIEIVYIFLRACKEREFMQNSKFQTSHLNPPEEALPLQEFIQNTKKMIMDDTYQPPQLQALFPSPPGKGHPPKHLTLDQIYTNLVVVPDMADYDFAEDRRKNLQIYVNNETPTGPEDILNHENKNILIVGRPGIGKTLCCTKILRDWASNKVFHKTPKNKIHFKAAFFVKFRTFNAATDLSLRELLTRSTYSPELDEKVWNYILKNPQQVLLIFDGIDEFKDNSKIGTENKKPQFKNSVDEKMPLSALYAKLTTGKLLNGAAVITTTRPTALSCIKRIPFDKMFEILGFSSEQVEEYVTRFAEEDKEAGDTVKRHITSNINILSLCYIPASCFIICSSLFKMVKFHAPRGLNLPTSLTGIYKRAVKIFYLTHNEEFRDEPFTDEDFESDELPPK
;
A
#
# COMPACT_ATOMS: atom_id res chain seq x y z
N MET A 1 -19.76 -7.20 -39.53
CA MET A 1 -18.47 -7.34 -38.80
C MET A 1 -18.69 -8.42 -37.74
N SER A 2 -17.88 -9.48 -37.70
CA SER A 2 -18.02 -10.51 -36.65
C SER A 2 -17.70 -9.92 -35.28
N VAL A 3 -18.34 -10.41 -34.22
CA VAL A 3 -18.10 -9.96 -32.83
C VAL A 3 -16.63 -10.11 -32.46
N GLU A 4 -15.96 -11.16 -32.95
CA GLU A 4 -14.51 -11.38 -32.77
C GLU A 4 -13.66 -10.24 -33.34
N LYS A 5 -13.92 -9.80 -34.58
CA LYS A 5 -13.21 -8.65 -35.17
C LYS A 5 -13.49 -7.35 -34.43
N LEU A 6 -14.66 -7.22 -33.80
CA LEU A 6 -15.03 -6.04 -33.01
C LEU A 6 -14.29 -6.03 -31.65
N LEU A 7 -14.07 -7.21 -31.06
CA LEU A 7 -13.26 -7.39 -29.85
C LEU A 7 -11.77 -7.13 -30.11
N ASP A 8 -11.24 -7.46 -31.30
CA ASP A 8 -9.86 -7.12 -31.70
C ASP A 8 -9.60 -5.61 -31.71
N TYR A 9 -10.62 -4.80 -31.99
CA TYR A 9 -10.53 -3.34 -31.93
C TYR A 9 -10.63 -2.76 -30.51
N LEU A 10 -11.05 -3.57 -29.53
CA LEU A 10 -11.21 -3.18 -28.13
C LEU A 10 -10.09 -3.81 -27.29
N GLU A 11 -8.82 -3.50 -27.60
CA GLU A 11 -7.70 -4.11 -26.86
C GLU A 11 -7.75 -3.76 -25.36
N PRO A 12 -7.66 -4.76 -24.43
CA PRO A 12 -7.66 -4.53 -22.99
C PRO A 12 -6.58 -3.54 -22.52
N LYS A 13 -5.46 -3.49 -23.24
CA LYS A 13 -4.32 -2.61 -22.94
C LYS A 13 -4.65 -1.12 -23.11
N THR A 14 -5.67 -0.78 -23.89
CA THR A 14 -6.05 0.62 -24.22
C THR A 14 -7.20 1.15 -23.37
N LEU A 15 -8.16 0.28 -23.03
CA LEU A 15 -9.35 0.61 -22.24
C LEU A 15 -9.15 0.36 -20.74
N GLY A 16 -8.23 -0.53 -20.40
CA GLY A 16 -8.06 -1.10 -19.08
C GLY A 16 -9.03 -2.25 -18.80
N LYS A 17 -8.59 -3.18 -17.95
CA LYS A 17 -9.24 -4.50 -17.79
C LYS A 17 -10.69 -4.40 -17.32
N ILE A 18 -10.94 -3.59 -16.29
CA ILE A 18 -12.28 -3.42 -15.71
C ILE A 18 -13.21 -2.78 -16.74
N HIS A 19 -12.76 -1.71 -17.41
CA HIS A 19 -13.55 -1.02 -18.42
C HIS A 19 -13.84 -1.89 -19.64
N HIS A 20 -12.85 -2.68 -20.08
CA HIS A 20 -13.02 -3.64 -21.15
C HIS A 20 -14.13 -4.65 -20.82
N VAL A 21 -14.13 -5.21 -19.61
CA VAL A 21 -15.19 -6.12 -19.14
C VAL A 21 -16.56 -5.44 -19.17
N VAL A 22 -16.67 -4.19 -18.71
CA VAL A 22 -17.94 -3.43 -18.73
C VAL A 22 -18.44 -3.21 -20.16
N VAL A 23 -17.57 -2.87 -21.11
CA VAL A 23 -17.94 -2.69 -22.52
C VAL A 23 -18.37 -4.01 -23.16
N VAL A 24 -17.69 -5.13 -22.86
CA VAL A 24 -18.09 -6.46 -23.33
C VAL A 24 -19.46 -6.84 -22.78
N PHE A 25 -19.71 -6.61 -21.50
CA PHE A 25 -21.02 -6.86 -20.89
C PHE A 25 -22.13 -6.01 -21.52
N TRP A 26 -21.83 -4.74 -21.86
CA TRP A 26 -22.76 -3.87 -22.58
C TRP A 26 -23.12 -4.41 -23.97
N ILE A 27 -22.13 -4.93 -24.71
CA ILE A 27 -22.36 -5.58 -26.02
C ILE A 27 -23.27 -6.80 -25.86
N LEU A 28 -23.02 -7.65 -24.87
CA LEU A 28 -23.82 -8.85 -24.60
C LEU A 28 -25.28 -8.49 -24.28
N ILE A 29 -25.50 -7.52 -23.40
CA ILE A 29 -26.84 -7.01 -23.09
C ILE A 29 -27.52 -6.47 -24.35
N GLY A 30 -26.78 -5.71 -25.17
CA GLY A 30 -27.29 -5.20 -26.44
C GLY A 30 -27.76 -6.32 -27.36
N VAL A 31 -26.97 -7.38 -27.54
CA VAL A 31 -27.35 -8.55 -28.35
C VAL A 31 -28.60 -9.24 -27.79
N ILE A 32 -28.72 -9.39 -26.47
CA ILE A 32 -29.90 -9.99 -25.83
C ILE A 32 -31.14 -9.15 -26.12
N PHE A 33 -31.09 -7.82 -25.91
CA PHE A 33 -32.22 -6.95 -26.22
C PHE A 33 -32.57 -6.98 -27.70
N LEU A 34 -31.56 -6.97 -28.60
CA LEU A 34 -31.79 -7.07 -30.03
C LEU A 34 -32.50 -8.35 -30.43
N ALA A 35 -32.10 -9.50 -29.87
CA ALA A 35 -32.78 -10.77 -30.11
C ALA A 35 -34.23 -10.73 -29.64
N ILE A 36 -34.49 -10.16 -28.46
CA ILE A 36 -35.83 -10.02 -27.90
C ILE A 36 -36.71 -9.10 -28.77
N PHE A 37 -36.21 -7.93 -29.17
CA PHE A 37 -36.97 -7.00 -30.01
C PHE A 37 -37.13 -7.50 -31.45
N ALA A 38 -36.15 -8.20 -32.01
CA ALA A 38 -36.26 -8.83 -33.33
C ALA A 38 -37.27 -9.99 -33.32
N ASP A 39 -37.28 -10.83 -32.28
CA ASP A 39 -38.31 -11.86 -32.07
C ASP A 39 -39.70 -11.22 -31.95
N MET A 40 -39.80 -10.14 -31.16
CA MET A 40 -41.08 -9.45 -30.99
C MET A 40 -41.63 -8.86 -32.28
N GLU A 41 -40.78 -8.35 -33.18
CA GLU A 41 -41.15 -7.73 -34.46
C GLU A 41 -41.36 -8.77 -35.59
N ASN A 42 -40.45 -9.73 -35.76
CA ASN A 42 -40.57 -10.77 -36.80
C ASN A 42 -41.76 -11.70 -36.56
N ASN A 43 -42.09 -11.93 -35.29
CA ASN A 43 -43.28 -12.70 -34.89
C ASN A 43 -44.47 -11.78 -34.56
N GLU A 44 -44.54 -10.57 -35.10
CA GLU A 44 -45.72 -9.70 -35.07
C GLU A 44 -46.59 -9.97 -36.32
N PRO A 45 -47.43 -11.03 -36.33
CA PRO A 45 -48.42 -11.10 -37.38
C PRO A 45 -49.36 -9.90 -37.21
N ARG A 46 -49.81 -9.36 -38.34
CA ARG A 46 -50.91 -8.38 -38.48
C ARG A 46 -52.23 -8.80 -37.76
N PHE A 47 -52.24 -9.93 -37.04
CA PHE A 47 -53.34 -10.61 -36.36
C PHE A 47 -53.28 -10.54 -34.81
N ASP A 48 -52.19 -10.07 -34.18
CA ASP A 48 -52.09 -9.93 -32.71
C ASP A 48 -52.84 -8.71 -32.14
N PHE A 49 -53.07 -7.69 -32.98
CA PHE A 49 -53.95 -6.57 -32.68
C PHE A 49 -55.40 -6.96 -33.01
N ARG A 50 -56.21 -7.24 -31.99
CA ARG A 50 -57.59 -7.70 -32.17
C ARG A 50 -58.54 -6.56 -31.85
N CYS A 51 -59.40 -6.18 -32.78
CA CYS A 51 -60.49 -5.22 -32.51
C CYS A 51 -61.82 -5.95 -32.55
N ASP A 52 -62.75 -5.55 -31.69
CA ASP A 52 -64.12 -6.03 -31.75
C ASP A 52 -64.77 -5.60 -33.08
N ALA A 53 -65.46 -6.56 -33.72
CA ALA A 53 -65.94 -6.43 -35.09
C ALA A 53 -67.08 -5.42 -35.23
N GLY A 54 -67.81 -5.14 -34.14
CA GLY A 54 -69.01 -4.31 -34.19
C GLY A 54 -69.98 -4.73 -35.31
N LYS A 55 -70.68 -3.77 -35.94
CA LYS A 55 -71.55 -4.00 -37.12
C LYS A 55 -70.81 -3.91 -38.48
N SER A 56 -69.47 -3.93 -38.49
CA SER A 56 -68.66 -3.67 -39.70
C SER A 56 -68.50 -4.93 -40.56
N LYS A 57 -68.70 -4.80 -41.88
CA LYS A 57 -68.54 -5.89 -42.85
C LYS A 57 -67.07 -6.20 -43.21
N ASN A 58 -66.10 -5.42 -42.75
CA ASN A 58 -64.69 -5.61 -43.13
C ASN A 58 -63.73 -5.42 -41.92
N ILE A 59 -63.56 -6.48 -41.14
CA ILE A 59 -62.80 -6.48 -39.87
C ILE A 59 -61.30 -6.20 -40.07
N ASP A 60 -60.72 -6.60 -41.19
CA ASP A 60 -59.30 -6.38 -41.49
C ASP A 60 -59.01 -4.92 -41.84
N PHE A 61 -59.96 -4.22 -42.46
CA PHE A 61 -59.88 -2.77 -42.70
C PHE A 61 -59.91 -1.98 -41.38
N VAL A 62 -60.85 -2.33 -40.48
CA VAL A 62 -60.95 -1.74 -39.14
C VAL A 62 -59.67 -1.99 -38.34
N ARG A 63 -59.18 -3.24 -38.33
CA ARG A 63 -57.92 -3.60 -37.66
C ARG A 63 -56.75 -2.77 -38.18
N GLY A 64 -56.59 -2.64 -39.50
CA GLY A 64 -55.53 -1.86 -40.12
C GLY A 64 -55.55 -0.39 -39.74
N LYS A 65 -56.72 0.26 -39.85
CA LYS A 65 -56.88 1.69 -39.51
C LYS A 65 -56.75 1.97 -38.01
N CYS A 66 -57.22 1.08 -37.15
CA CYS A 66 -57.06 1.22 -35.70
C CYS A 66 -55.62 0.96 -35.24
N TYR A 67 -54.91 0.03 -35.88
CA TYR A 67 -53.49 -0.17 -35.62
C TYR A 67 -52.65 1.04 -36.09
N GLU A 68 -52.98 1.64 -37.23
CA GLU A 68 -52.34 2.87 -37.71
C GLU A 68 -52.52 4.03 -36.71
N LYS A 69 -53.74 4.24 -36.18
CA LYS A 69 -53.98 5.22 -35.10
C LYS A 69 -53.26 4.88 -33.81
N TYR A 70 -53.21 3.61 -33.42
CA TYR A 70 -52.47 3.15 -32.25
C TYR A 70 -50.97 3.45 -32.39
N GLN A 71 -50.38 3.16 -33.55
CA GLN A 71 -48.97 3.47 -33.83
C GLN A 71 -48.71 4.98 -33.85
N GLN A 72 -49.59 5.79 -34.47
CA GLN A 72 -49.44 7.24 -34.44
C GLN A 72 -49.46 7.82 -33.01
N GLN A 73 -50.27 7.23 -32.12
CA GLN A 73 -50.42 7.71 -30.75
C GLN A 73 -49.26 7.28 -29.82
N TYR A 74 -48.78 6.03 -29.93
CA TYR A 74 -47.78 5.46 -29.02
C TYR A 74 -46.38 5.33 -29.63
N ASN A 75 -46.23 5.57 -30.94
CA ASN A 75 -44.97 5.61 -31.67
C ASN A 75 -44.94 6.81 -32.64
N ARG A 76 -44.74 8.00 -32.07
CA ARG A 76 -44.95 9.31 -32.71
C ARG A 76 -44.20 9.50 -34.05
N PHE A 77 -43.04 8.86 -34.21
CA PHE A 77 -42.17 9.00 -35.38
C PHE A 77 -42.09 7.73 -36.24
N ALA A 78 -42.95 6.74 -35.98
CA ALA A 78 -42.93 5.44 -36.66
C ALA A 78 -41.55 4.74 -36.64
N LEU A 79 -40.69 5.06 -35.66
CA LEU A 79 -39.40 4.41 -35.50
C LEU A 79 -39.63 3.04 -34.84
N PRO A 80 -39.24 1.91 -35.49
CA PRO A 80 -39.37 0.61 -34.85
C PRO A 80 -38.51 0.53 -33.59
N VAL A 81 -39.03 -0.11 -32.54
CA VAL A 81 -38.33 -0.16 -31.24
C VAL A 81 -36.98 -0.87 -31.35
N TYR A 82 -36.90 -1.90 -32.20
CA TYR A 82 -35.62 -2.57 -32.46
C TYR A 82 -34.59 -1.60 -33.07
N GLY A 83 -34.99 -0.68 -33.95
CA GLY A 83 -34.11 0.32 -34.56
C GLY A 83 -33.54 1.30 -33.54
N PHE A 84 -34.39 1.75 -32.60
CA PHE A 84 -33.94 2.57 -31.47
C PHE A 84 -32.91 1.84 -30.60
N VAL A 85 -33.17 0.57 -30.27
CA VAL A 85 -32.27 -0.26 -29.46
C VAL A 85 -30.94 -0.48 -30.18
N ILE A 86 -30.93 -0.74 -31.50
CA ILE A 86 -29.69 -0.83 -32.29
C ILE A 86 -28.87 0.44 -32.15
N MET A 87 -29.47 1.60 -32.39
CA MET A 87 -28.76 2.88 -32.35
C MET A 87 -28.16 3.17 -30.96
N ASN A 88 -28.91 2.90 -29.90
CA ASN A 88 -28.44 3.09 -28.52
C ASN A 88 -27.20 2.24 -28.20
N PHE A 89 -27.26 0.93 -28.42
CA PHE A 89 -26.15 0.03 -28.05
C PHE A 89 -24.94 0.19 -28.98
N VAL A 90 -25.16 0.37 -30.29
CA VAL A 90 -24.06 0.45 -31.27
C VAL A 90 -23.27 1.75 -31.16
N LEU A 91 -23.92 2.90 -30.95
CA LEU A 91 -23.23 4.18 -30.88
C LEU A 91 -22.26 4.27 -29.69
N ILE A 92 -22.63 3.70 -28.55
CA ILE A 92 -21.76 3.64 -27.36
C ILE A 92 -20.50 2.79 -27.64
N VAL A 93 -20.68 1.66 -28.31
CA VAL A 93 -19.57 0.78 -28.71
C VAL A 93 -18.65 1.49 -29.71
N PHE A 94 -19.22 2.22 -30.66
CA PHE A 94 -18.47 2.98 -31.65
C PHE A 94 -17.57 4.05 -31.01
N VAL A 95 -18.06 4.74 -29.98
CA VAL A 95 -17.25 5.69 -29.19
C VAL A 95 -16.05 5.00 -28.53
N CYS A 96 -16.22 3.77 -28.03
CA CYS A 96 -15.12 3.01 -27.42
C CYS A 96 -14.07 2.57 -28.45
N VAL A 97 -14.51 2.18 -29.65
CA VAL A 97 -13.62 1.83 -30.76
C VAL A 97 -12.82 3.05 -31.22
N ILE A 98 -13.47 4.21 -31.40
CA ILE A 98 -12.78 5.46 -31.77
C ILE A 98 -11.72 5.82 -30.72
N TYR A 99 -12.08 5.78 -29.44
CA TYR A 99 -11.13 6.05 -28.35
C TYR A 99 -9.92 5.11 -28.41
N SER A 100 -10.16 3.79 -28.55
CA SER A 100 -9.07 2.80 -28.59
C SER A 100 -8.11 3.10 -29.74
N GLN A 101 -8.63 3.44 -30.92
CA GLN A 101 -7.83 3.80 -32.09
C GLN A 101 -6.97 5.06 -31.88
N ILE A 102 -7.52 6.08 -31.22
CA ILE A 102 -6.80 7.33 -30.92
C ILE A 102 -5.63 7.08 -29.95
N VAL A 103 -5.84 6.20 -28.97
CA VAL A 103 -4.93 5.98 -27.85
C VAL A 103 -3.87 4.91 -28.14
N ARG A 104 -4.18 3.92 -28.98
CA ARG A 104 -3.32 2.77 -29.30
C ARG A 104 -1.88 3.14 -29.71
N PRO A 105 -1.62 4.14 -30.56
CA PRO A 105 -0.23 4.53 -30.90
C PRO A 105 0.57 5.03 -29.70
N THR A 106 -0.09 5.75 -28.79
CA THR A 106 0.53 6.34 -27.59
C THR A 106 0.84 5.24 -26.57
N VAL A 107 -0.12 4.36 -26.31
CA VAL A 107 0.02 3.20 -25.41
C VAL A 107 1.13 2.26 -25.90
N ASN A 108 1.17 1.95 -27.19
CA ASN A 108 2.17 1.02 -27.76
C ASN A 108 3.60 1.58 -27.73
N ARG A 109 3.78 2.90 -27.83
CA ARG A 109 5.10 3.54 -27.68
C ARG A 109 5.55 3.51 -26.22
N LEU A 110 4.66 3.87 -25.30
CA LEU A 110 4.95 3.93 -23.87
C LEU A 110 5.19 2.53 -23.28
N SER A 111 4.43 1.51 -23.71
CA SER A 111 4.68 0.11 -23.33
C SER A 111 6.02 -0.44 -23.84
N ARG A 112 6.51 0.01 -25.01
CA ARG A 112 7.83 -0.38 -25.53
C ARG A 112 8.97 0.27 -24.75
N SER A 113 8.83 1.56 -24.43
CA SER A 113 9.76 2.30 -23.57
C SER A 113 9.91 1.64 -22.19
N ILE A 114 8.80 1.21 -21.58
CA ILE A 114 8.82 0.51 -20.28
C ILE A 114 9.49 -0.88 -20.35
N ARG A 115 9.41 -1.58 -21.49
CA ARG A 115 9.91 -2.95 -21.65
C ARG A 115 11.40 -3.03 -21.99
N ASN A 116 11.93 -2.03 -22.70
CA ASN A 116 13.32 -2.01 -23.14
C ASN A 116 14.12 -1.06 -22.25
N GLY A 117 14.64 -1.56 -21.12
CA GLY A 117 15.61 -0.81 -20.32
C GLY A 117 17.04 -0.95 -20.85
N ASP A 118 17.37 -0.29 -21.96
CA ASP A 118 18.74 0.17 -22.33
C ASP A 118 18.74 0.95 -23.67
N PRO A 119 19.78 1.75 -24.02
CA PRO A 119 19.62 3.04 -24.67
C PRO A 119 20.01 2.99 -26.15
N GLU A 120 19.06 3.15 -27.04
CA GLU A 120 19.35 3.76 -28.33
C GLU A 120 18.97 5.24 -28.27
N ARG A 121 19.82 6.10 -28.86
CA ARG A 121 19.70 7.56 -28.93
C ARG A 121 18.44 8.02 -29.70
N GLN A 122 17.24 7.66 -29.25
CA GLN A 122 16.07 8.49 -29.50
C GLN A 122 16.15 9.66 -28.51
N SER A 123 16.01 10.88 -29.02
CA SER A 123 16.19 12.11 -28.26
C SER A 123 15.42 12.05 -26.94
N ARG A 124 16.12 11.98 -25.80
CA ARG A 124 15.55 11.96 -24.44
C ARG A 124 14.43 12.97 -24.26
N ASP A 125 14.53 14.12 -24.92
CA ASP A 125 13.54 15.20 -24.86
C ASP A 125 12.16 14.80 -25.42
N GLN A 126 12.13 14.01 -26.50
CA GLN A 126 10.88 13.57 -27.13
C GLN A 126 10.20 12.44 -26.35
N GLU A 127 10.97 11.57 -25.71
CA GLU A 127 10.45 10.50 -24.85
C GLU A 127 9.95 11.06 -23.51
N ASN A 128 10.66 12.03 -22.94
CA ASN A 128 10.23 12.78 -21.77
C ASN A 128 8.93 13.55 -22.05
N ALA A 129 8.81 14.21 -23.21
CA ALA A 129 7.59 14.91 -23.62
C ALA A 129 6.40 13.94 -23.85
N LEU A 130 6.65 12.75 -24.40
CA LEU A 130 5.62 11.71 -24.56
C LEU A 130 5.14 11.18 -23.20
N SER A 131 6.07 10.97 -22.26
CA SER A 131 5.79 10.45 -20.90
C SER A 131 5.02 11.46 -20.04
N THR A 132 5.42 12.73 -20.07
CA THR A 132 4.81 13.82 -19.28
C THR A 132 3.59 14.46 -19.93
N GLY A 133 3.34 14.19 -21.21
CA GLY A 133 2.14 14.64 -21.92
C GLY A 133 0.85 14.16 -21.27
N LYS A 134 -0.28 14.84 -21.54
CA LYS A 134 -1.60 14.54 -20.93
C LYS A 134 -2.61 13.94 -21.90
N LYS A 135 -2.16 13.52 -23.08
CA LYS A 135 -3.02 13.10 -24.20
C LYS A 135 -3.91 11.90 -23.83
N LEU A 136 -3.39 10.93 -23.08
CA LEU A 136 -4.14 9.75 -22.64
C LEU A 136 -5.27 10.13 -21.69
N PHE A 137 -4.98 10.93 -20.67
CA PHE A 137 -5.96 11.39 -19.70
C PHE A 137 -7.08 12.20 -20.37
N ILE A 138 -6.71 13.16 -21.24
CA ILE A 138 -7.70 13.99 -21.96
C ILE A 138 -8.59 13.11 -22.86
N ALA A 139 -8.00 12.19 -23.64
CA ALA A 139 -8.76 11.31 -24.51
C ALA A 139 -9.74 10.42 -23.72
N TYR A 140 -9.32 9.93 -22.55
CA TYR A 140 -10.17 9.15 -21.66
C TYR A 140 -11.36 9.96 -21.12
N CYS A 141 -11.11 11.18 -20.63
CA CYS A 141 -12.16 12.10 -20.19
C CYS A 141 -13.13 12.43 -21.32
N CYS A 142 -12.63 12.70 -22.53
CA CYS A 142 -13.47 12.95 -23.69
C CYS A 142 -14.38 11.76 -24.01
N GLN A 143 -13.84 10.53 -24.06
CA GLN A 143 -14.65 9.33 -24.28
C GLN A 143 -15.77 9.18 -23.23
N LEU A 144 -15.42 9.39 -21.96
CA LEU A 144 -16.34 9.22 -20.84
C LEU A 144 -17.46 10.27 -20.87
N SER A 145 -17.13 11.53 -21.16
CA SER A 145 -18.10 12.61 -21.38
C SER A 145 -19.00 12.35 -22.58
N THR A 146 -18.47 11.92 -23.72
CA THR A 146 -19.29 11.60 -24.90
C THR A 146 -20.28 10.47 -24.61
N ARG A 147 -19.86 9.42 -23.90
CA ARG A 147 -20.75 8.31 -23.50
C ARG A 147 -21.83 8.76 -22.51
N LEU A 148 -21.48 9.62 -21.56
CA LEU A 148 -22.45 10.20 -20.63
C LEU A 148 -23.53 10.98 -21.38
N VAL A 149 -23.11 11.89 -22.28
CA VAL A 149 -24.02 12.69 -23.09
C VAL A 149 -24.92 11.80 -23.95
N LEU A 150 -24.35 10.81 -24.66
CA LEU A 150 -25.13 9.88 -25.45
C LEU A 150 -26.15 9.11 -24.60
N GLY A 151 -25.74 8.57 -23.45
CA GLY A 151 -26.65 7.84 -22.55
C GLY A 151 -27.83 8.69 -22.08
N VAL A 152 -27.57 9.93 -21.66
CA VAL A 152 -28.61 10.88 -21.26
C VAL A 152 -29.53 11.24 -22.44
N VAL A 153 -28.95 11.50 -23.61
CA VAL A 153 -29.72 11.79 -24.83
C VAL A 153 -30.62 10.61 -25.19
N PHE A 154 -30.16 9.36 -25.13
CA PHE A 154 -30.99 8.19 -25.39
C PHE A 154 -32.14 8.03 -24.38
N ILE A 155 -31.90 8.32 -23.09
CA ILE A 155 -32.95 8.33 -22.07
C ILE A 155 -34.02 9.39 -22.41
N ILE A 156 -33.61 10.60 -22.79
CA ILE A 156 -34.53 11.68 -23.18
C ILE A 156 -35.29 11.31 -24.45
N LEU A 157 -34.59 10.80 -25.47
CA LEU A 157 -35.21 10.35 -26.72
C LEU A 157 -36.26 9.27 -26.47
N GLN A 158 -35.98 8.30 -25.60
CA GLN A 158 -36.93 7.25 -25.25
C GLN A 158 -38.16 7.82 -24.52
N THR A 159 -37.95 8.63 -23.49
CA THR A 159 -39.00 9.07 -22.54
C THR A 159 -39.80 10.29 -22.99
N GLN A 160 -39.26 11.13 -23.86
CA GLN A 160 -39.89 12.39 -24.26
C GLN A 160 -40.27 12.43 -25.75
N LEU A 161 -39.49 11.79 -26.62
CA LEU A 161 -39.63 11.95 -28.07
C LEU A 161 -40.30 10.75 -28.75
N PHE A 162 -39.73 9.57 -28.59
CA PHE A 162 -40.15 8.38 -29.35
C PHE A 162 -41.27 7.62 -28.65
N TYR A 163 -41.16 7.40 -27.33
CA TYR A 163 -42.07 6.54 -26.59
C TYR A 163 -42.51 7.13 -25.23
N PRO A 164 -43.10 8.33 -25.22
CA PRO A 164 -43.47 9.02 -23.98
C PRO A 164 -44.63 8.36 -23.23
N LEU A 165 -45.43 7.53 -23.91
CA LEU A 165 -46.57 6.83 -23.34
C LEU A 165 -46.30 5.32 -23.36
N ARG A 166 -46.58 4.64 -22.25
CA ARG A 166 -46.54 3.17 -22.17
C ARG A 166 -47.52 2.56 -23.16
N PHE A 167 -47.18 1.44 -23.79
CA PHE A 167 -48.05 0.75 -24.74
C PHE A 167 -49.20 0.06 -24.00
N PRO A 168 -50.46 0.51 -24.15
CA PRO A 168 -51.57 -0.10 -23.43
C PRO A 168 -52.00 -1.39 -24.15
N SER A 169 -52.46 -2.36 -23.35
CA SER A 169 -53.04 -3.60 -23.86
C SER A 169 -54.46 -3.42 -24.38
N LYS A 170 -55.18 -2.38 -23.94
CA LYS A 170 -56.51 -2.00 -24.43
C LYS A 170 -56.44 -0.65 -25.13
N PHE A 171 -57.09 -0.52 -26.28
CA PHE A 171 -57.12 0.69 -27.09
C PHE A 171 -58.52 0.94 -27.62
N HIS A 172 -59.07 2.12 -27.34
CA HIS A 172 -60.37 2.55 -27.85
C HIS A 172 -60.17 3.30 -29.17
N CYS A 173 -60.64 2.72 -30.27
CA CYS A 173 -60.47 3.25 -31.61
C CYS A 173 -61.79 3.83 -32.14
N TYR A 174 -61.79 5.11 -32.49
CA TYR A 174 -62.94 5.76 -33.13
C TYR A 174 -62.73 5.85 -34.64
N LEU A 175 -63.62 5.25 -35.42
CA LEU A 175 -63.62 5.34 -36.89
C LEU A 175 -64.90 6.03 -37.39
N THR A 176 -64.72 6.96 -38.33
CA THR A 176 -65.81 7.60 -39.08
C THR A 176 -66.09 6.79 -40.34
N THR A 177 -67.33 6.37 -40.53
CA THR A 177 -67.74 5.59 -41.70
C THR A 177 -68.01 6.55 -42.86
N ASP A 178 -67.05 6.73 -43.77
CA ASP A 178 -67.31 7.48 -45.00
C ASP A 178 -68.04 6.57 -46.00
N GLY A 179 -69.26 6.95 -46.36
CA GLY A 179 -70.10 6.23 -47.31
C GLY A 179 -69.45 6.18 -48.70
N THR A 180 -69.22 4.99 -49.21
CA THR A 180 -68.92 4.77 -50.64
C THR A 180 -70.12 5.19 -51.49
N THR A 181 -69.92 6.25 -52.28
CA THR A 181 -70.55 6.57 -53.58
C THR A 181 -71.99 6.06 -53.80
N GLN A 182 -72.99 6.95 -53.69
CA GLN A 182 -74.01 7.18 -54.72
C GLN A 182 -74.87 8.42 -54.42
N LEU A 183 -75.28 9.09 -55.51
CA LEU A 183 -76.06 10.33 -55.63
C LEU A 183 -77.38 10.33 -54.85
N GLY A 184 -77.75 11.48 -54.23
CA GLY A 184 -79.15 11.78 -53.88
C GLY A 184 -79.41 12.48 -52.54
N ASN A 185 -79.63 13.79 -52.61
CA ASN A 185 -80.44 14.71 -51.77
C ASN A 185 -80.63 14.53 -50.24
N SER A 186 -80.32 15.66 -49.59
CA SER A 186 -80.96 16.29 -48.41
C SER A 186 -80.69 15.76 -47.00
N SER A 187 -79.93 16.59 -46.26
CA SER A 187 -80.14 17.00 -44.86
C SER A 187 -80.32 15.91 -43.79
N ASN A 188 -79.19 15.41 -43.27
CA ASN A 188 -78.83 15.30 -41.84
C ASN A 188 -77.71 14.26 -41.69
N ASN A 189 -76.46 14.64 -41.99
CA ASN A 189 -75.32 13.75 -41.73
C ASN A 189 -74.90 13.88 -40.26
N ALA A 190 -75.61 13.17 -39.38
CA ALA A 190 -75.04 12.77 -38.10
C ALA A 190 -73.86 11.83 -38.42
N GLN A 191 -72.62 12.33 -38.26
CA GLN A 191 -71.42 11.51 -38.39
C GLN A 191 -71.48 10.40 -37.34
N HIS A 192 -71.88 9.20 -37.74
CA HIS A 192 -71.85 8.03 -36.85
C HIS A 192 -70.39 7.59 -36.67
N SER A 193 -69.73 8.07 -35.63
CA SER A 193 -68.46 7.52 -35.15
C SER A 193 -68.72 6.19 -34.47
N THR A 194 -68.12 5.11 -34.97
CA THR A 194 -68.17 3.79 -34.33
C THR A 194 -66.96 3.60 -33.45
N LEU A 195 -67.20 3.24 -32.18
CA LEU A 195 -66.17 2.90 -31.21
C LEU A 195 -65.87 1.41 -31.33
N HIS A 196 -64.60 1.08 -31.53
CA HIS A 196 -64.07 -0.27 -31.55
C HIS A 196 -63.11 -0.48 -30.39
N ASP A 197 -63.37 -1.51 -29.58
CA ASP A 197 -62.47 -1.93 -28.52
C ASP A 197 -61.40 -2.86 -29.09
N CYS A 198 -60.17 -2.39 -29.07
CA CYS A 198 -59.01 -3.12 -29.55
C CYS A 198 -58.13 -3.61 -28.39
N HIS A 199 -57.56 -4.79 -28.55
CA HIS A 199 -56.67 -5.43 -27.61
C HIS A 199 -55.34 -5.79 -28.28
N ASN A 200 -54.23 -5.40 -27.64
CA ASN A 200 -52.87 -5.73 -28.03
C ASN A 200 -52.24 -6.59 -26.93
N GLN A 201 -52.19 -7.90 -27.15
CA GLN A 201 -51.70 -8.87 -26.16
C GLN A 201 -50.20 -8.70 -25.85
N ARG A 202 -49.41 -8.16 -26.79
CA ARG A 202 -47.95 -8.02 -26.66
C ARG A 202 -47.51 -6.64 -26.14
N ALA A 203 -48.42 -5.68 -26.01
CA ALA A 203 -48.14 -4.31 -25.54
C ALA A 203 -47.53 -4.26 -24.11
N VAL A 204 -48.00 -5.13 -23.20
CA VAL A 204 -47.47 -5.23 -21.83
C VAL A 204 -46.02 -5.72 -21.85
N LYS A 205 -45.73 -6.76 -22.63
CA LYS A 205 -44.38 -7.33 -22.79
C LYS A 205 -43.44 -6.30 -23.43
N LYS A 206 -43.89 -5.57 -24.47
CA LYS A 206 -43.14 -4.49 -25.12
C LYS A 206 -42.81 -3.36 -24.14
N THR A 207 -43.79 -2.92 -23.35
CA THR A 207 -43.59 -1.92 -22.30
C THR A 207 -42.59 -2.39 -21.24
N SER A 208 -42.73 -3.63 -20.76
CA SER A 208 -41.82 -4.20 -19.76
C SER A 208 -40.37 -4.24 -20.26
N TRP A 209 -40.13 -4.67 -21.50
CA TRP A 209 -38.78 -4.68 -22.08
C TRP A 209 -38.24 -3.27 -22.35
N MET A 210 -39.09 -2.30 -22.69
CA MET A 210 -38.65 -0.91 -22.83
C MET A 210 -38.31 -0.25 -21.50
N ASP A 211 -39.07 -0.55 -20.44
CA ASP A 211 -38.73 -0.15 -19.08
C ASP A 211 -37.39 -0.81 -18.66
N ALA A 212 -37.15 -2.07 -19.03
CA ALA A 212 -35.86 -2.74 -18.79
C ALA A 212 -34.69 -2.05 -19.53
N VAL A 213 -34.86 -1.65 -20.79
CA VAL A 213 -33.85 -0.89 -21.54
C VAL A 213 -33.56 0.46 -20.86
N LEU A 214 -34.60 1.14 -20.36
CA LEU A 214 -34.45 2.40 -19.63
C LEU A 214 -33.65 2.21 -18.33
N VAL A 215 -33.96 1.17 -17.55
CA VAL A 215 -33.24 0.83 -16.31
C VAL A 215 -31.77 0.52 -16.60
N VAL A 216 -31.48 -0.29 -17.62
CA VAL A 216 -30.10 -0.62 -18.01
C VAL A 216 -29.32 0.62 -18.44
N ASN A 217 -29.92 1.50 -19.25
CA ASN A 217 -29.32 2.78 -19.63
C ASN A 217 -29.06 3.68 -18.41
N GLY A 218 -29.99 3.71 -17.45
CA GLY A 218 -29.85 4.45 -16.19
C GLY A 218 -28.67 3.94 -15.35
N ILE A 219 -28.58 2.63 -15.14
CA ILE A 219 -27.45 2.00 -14.42
C ILE A 219 -26.11 2.34 -15.09
N PHE A 220 -26.07 2.31 -16.41
CA PHE A 220 -24.87 2.65 -17.18
C PHE A 220 -24.44 4.11 -17.03
N VAL A 221 -25.39 5.04 -17.09
CA VAL A 221 -25.14 6.48 -16.85
C VAL A 221 -24.62 6.71 -15.44
N VAL A 222 -25.21 6.06 -14.42
CA VAL A 222 -24.74 6.15 -13.03
C VAL A 222 -23.32 5.59 -12.88
N GLY A 223 -23.03 4.44 -13.49
CA GLY A 223 -21.68 3.87 -13.49
C GLY A 223 -20.63 4.82 -14.08
N ILE A 224 -20.96 5.46 -15.20
CA ILE A 224 -20.09 6.47 -15.82
C ILE A 224 -19.87 7.69 -14.90
N LEU A 225 -20.92 8.16 -14.22
CA LEU A 225 -20.79 9.28 -13.27
C LEU A 225 -19.86 8.95 -12.11
N ILE A 226 -19.99 7.76 -11.52
CA ILE A 226 -19.10 7.29 -10.45
C ILE A 226 -17.65 7.27 -10.94
N GLU A 227 -17.42 6.78 -12.15
CA GLU A 227 -16.10 6.72 -12.76
C GLU A 227 -15.49 8.11 -13.01
N ILE A 228 -16.29 9.05 -13.53
CA ILE A 228 -15.90 10.46 -13.68
C ILE A 228 -15.45 11.01 -12.33
N VAL A 229 -16.29 10.89 -11.30
CA VAL A 229 -15.99 11.40 -9.96
C VAL A 229 -14.69 10.79 -9.41
N TYR A 230 -14.51 9.48 -9.54
CA TYR A 230 -13.29 8.80 -9.10
C TYR A 230 -12.02 9.36 -9.79
N ILE A 231 -12.05 9.50 -11.12
CA ILE A 231 -10.90 9.97 -11.89
C ILE A 231 -10.57 11.43 -11.55
N PHE A 232 -11.59 12.28 -11.42
CA PHE A 232 -11.40 13.69 -11.06
C PHE A 232 -10.88 13.86 -9.62
N LEU A 233 -11.42 13.12 -8.65
CA LEU A 233 -10.91 13.13 -7.27
C LEU A 233 -9.43 12.73 -7.21
N ARG A 234 -9.05 11.69 -7.98
CA ARG A 234 -7.67 11.22 -8.06
C ARG A 234 -6.76 12.25 -8.74
N ALA A 235 -7.21 12.87 -9.82
CA ALA A 235 -6.47 13.92 -10.52
C ALA A 235 -6.26 15.19 -9.65
N CYS A 236 -7.22 15.52 -8.79
CA CYS A 236 -7.09 16.61 -7.82
C CYS A 236 -6.05 16.32 -6.75
N LYS A 237 -5.96 15.06 -6.29
CA LYS A 237 -5.02 14.64 -5.24
C LYS A 237 -3.57 14.51 -5.76
N GLU A 238 -3.40 14.03 -6.99
CA GLU A 238 -2.07 13.79 -7.58
C GLU A 238 -1.99 14.39 -8.99
N ARG A 239 -1.37 15.58 -9.15
CA ARG A 239 -1.25 16.23 -10.46
C ARG A 239 -0.47 15.40 -11.49
N GLU A 240 0.47 14.57 -11.04
CA GLU A 240 1.25 13.69 -11.90
C GLU A 240 0.41 12.54 -12.47
N PHE A 241 -0.75 12.21 -11.89
CA PHE A 241 -1.68 11.19 -12.41
C PHE A 241 -2.13 11.48 -13.84
N MET A 242 -2.23 12.76 -14.21
CA MET A 242 -2.62 13.20 -15.57
C MET A 242 -1.55 12.94 -16.63
N GLN A 243 -0.32 12.60 -16.23
CA GLN A 243 0.77 12.30 -17.16
C GLN A 243 0.54 10.93 -17.81
N ASN A 244 0.89 10.80 -19.08
CA ASN A 244 0.65 9.60 -19.88
C ASN A 244 1.23 8.34 -19.23
N SER A 245 2.47 8.41 -18.72
CA SER A 245 3.16 7.27 -18.07
C SER A 245 2.45 6.80 -16.80
N LYS A 246 2.12 7.74 -15.91
CA LYS A 246 1.39 7.42 -14.68
C LYS A 246 -0.03 6.96 -14.95
N PHE A 247 -0.77 7.62 -15.84
CA PHE A 247 -2.14 7.23 -16.18
C PHE A 247 -2.19 5.81 -16.76
N GLN A 248 -1.26 5.46 -17.65
CA GLN A 248 -1.18 4.11 -18.21
C GLN A 248 -0.90 3.05 -17.13
N THR A 249 0.08 3.28 -16.26
CA THR A 249 0.51 2.28 -15.27
C THR A 249 -0.40 2.20 -14.05
N SER A 250 -1.18 3.23 -13.76
CA SER A 250 -1.99 3.30 -12.52
C SER A 250 -3.49 3.15 -12.72
N HIS A 251 -3.98 3.31 -13.96
CA HIS A 251 -5.41 3.23 -14.31
C HIS A 251 -5.69 2.24 -15.45
N LEU A 252 -4.96 2.33 -16.57
CA LEU A 252 -5.22 1.47 -17.74
C LEU A 252 -4.67 0.04 -17.54
N ASN A 253 -3.41 -0.10 -17.16
CA ASN A 253 -2.79 -1.39 -16.87
C ASN A 253 -2.16 -1.32 -15.47
N PRO A 254 -2.99 -1.35 -14.40
CA PRO A 254 -2.44 -1.52 -13.06
C PRO A 254 -1.61 -2.80 -13.06
N PRO A 255 -0.35 -2.78 -12.55
CA PRO A 255 0.47 -3.97 -12.55
C PRO A 255 -0.24 -5.08 -11.77
N GLU A 256 -0.58 -6.18 -12.45
CA GLU A 256 -1.11 -7.40 -11.82
C GLU A 256 -0.09 -8.04 -10.85
N GLU A 257 1.16 -7.61 -10.91
CA GLU A 257 2.24 -7.93 -9.95
C GLU A 257 2.14 -7.13 -8.63
N ALA A 258 1.31 -6.09 -8.54
CA ALA A 258 1.30 -5.19 -7.40
C ALA A 258 0.60 -5.73 -6.15
N LEU A 259 -0.42 -6.59 -6.28
CA LEU A 259 -1.19 -7.01 -5.10
C LEU A 259 -0.35 -7.84 -4.11
N PRO A 260 0.37 -8.89 -4.53
CA PRO A 260 1.16 -9.71 -3.60
C PRO A 260 2.37 -8.95 -3.04
N LEU A 261 2.98 -8.09 -3.86
CA LEU A 261 4.07 -7.23 -3.41
C LEU A 261 3.57 -6.17 -2.41
N GLN A 262 2.42 -5.55 -2.66
CA GLN A 262 1.85 -4.55 -1.76
C GLN A 262 1.44 -5.19 -0.44
N GLU A 263 0.84 -6.37 -0.49
CA GLU A 263 0.50 -7.17 0.70
C GLU A 263 1.76 -7.55 1.48
N PHE A 264 2.80 -8.06 0.81
CA PHE A 264 4.09 -8.33 1.43
C PHE A 264 4.67 -7.08 2.13
N ILE A 265 4.67 -5.93 1.45
CA ILE A 265 5.17 -4.67 2.01
C ILE A 265 4.36 -4.27 3.24
N GLN A 266 3.03 -4.31 3.16
CA GLN A 266 2.14 -3.93 4.26
C GLN A 266 2.30 -4.86 5.46
N ASN A 267 2.34 -6.18 5.23
CA ASN A 267 2.52 -7.18 6.28
C ASN A 267 3.88 -7.06 6.95
N THR A 268 4.95 -6.91 6.17
CA THR A 268 6.31 -6.70 6.71
C THR A 268 6.37 -5.44 7.56
N LYS A 269 5.83 -4.32 7.07
CA LYS A 269 5.80 -3.06 7.83
C LYS A 269 4.99 -3.19 9.11
N LYS A 270 3.85 -3.88 9.07
CA LYS A 270 3.02 -4.12 10.25
C LYS A 270 3.78 -4.96 11.29
N MET A 271 4.36 -6.09 10.90
CA MET A 271 5.17 -6.93 11.79
C MET A 271 6.29 -6.13 12.46
N ILE A 272 7.03 -5.33 11.70
CA ILE A 272 8.07 -4.45 12.24
C ILE A 272 7.46 -3.47 13.24
N MET A 273 6.37 -2.78 12.89
CA MET A 273 5.75 -1.79 13.78
C MET A 273 5.25 -2.40 15.09
N ASP A 274 4.69 -3.61 15.05
CA ASP A 274 4.16 -4.30 16.22
C ASP A 274 5.31 -4.83 17.09
N ASP A 275 6.25 -5.60 16.52
CA ASP A 275 7.32 -6.27 17.27
C ASP A 275 8.40 -5.31 17.80
N THR A 276 8.55 -4.14 17.16
CA THR A 276 9.54 -3.12 17.58
C THR A 276 8.93 -2.02 18.43
N TYR A 277 7.62 -2.07 18.74
CA TYR A 277 6.99 -1.09 19.62
C TYR A 277 7.60 -1.12 21.02
N GLN A 278 7.75 -2.33 21.58
CA GLN A 278 8.40 -2.60 22.87
C GLN A 278 9.40 -3.75 22.70
N PRO A 279 10.59 -3.47 22.14
CA PRO A 279 11.57 -4.50 21.89
C PRO A 279 12.06 -5.10 23.22
N PRO A 280 12.46 -6.39 23.26
CA PRO A 280 12.86 -7.07 24.51
C PRO A 280 13.93 -6.32 25.31
N GLN A 281 14.80 -5.56 24.64
CA GLN A 281 15.85 -4.75 25.26
C GLN A 281 15.33 -3.57 26.11
N LEU A 282 14.05 -3.19 25.97
CA LEU A 282 13.41 -2.08 26.67
C LEU A 282 12.32 -2.54 27.65
N GLN A 283 12.19 -3.86 27.87
CA GLN A 283 11.28 -4.37 28.90
C GLN A 283 11.71 -3.89 30.29
N ALA A 284 10.72 -3.63 31.15
CA ALA A 284 10.96 -3.13 32.49
C ALA A 284 11.88 -4.08 33.27
N LEU A 285 12.99 -3.55 33.79
CA LEU A 285 13.97 -4.35 34.54
C LEU A 285 13.40 -4.86 35.88
N PHE A 286 12.42 -4.15 36.45
CA PHE A 286 11.80 -4.46 37.74
C PHE A 286 10.28 -4.45 37.61
N PRO A 287 9.66 -5.54 37.12
CA PRO A 287 8.21 -5.61 36.94
C PRO A 287 7.48 -5.52 38.29
N SER A 288 6.26 -4.96 38.29
CA SER A 288 5.38 -4.98 39.46
C SER A 288 4.56 -6.28 39.46
N PRO A 289 4.18 -6.82 40.65
CA PRO A 289 3.32 -7.99 40.74
C PRO A 289 1.94 -7.76 40.10
N PRO A 290 1.30 -8.79 39.51
CA PRO A 290 -0.04 -8.65 38.94
C PRO A 290 -1.05 -8.17 39.99
N GLY A 291 -1.76 -7.06 39.72
CA GLY A 291 -2.81 -6.54 40.60
C GLY A 291 -2.34 -5.76 41.83
N LYS A 292 -1.02 -5.55 42.03
CA LYS A 292 -0.46 -4.68 43.09
C LYS A 292 0.53 -3.67 42.51
N GLY A 293 0.35 -2.39 42.87
CA GLY A 293 1.26 -1.30 42.51
C GLY A 293 0.97 -0.65 41.15
N HIS A 294 1.83 0.29 40.76
CA HIS A 294 1.75 0.92 39.44
C HIS A 294 2.16 -0.08 38.34
N PRO A 295 1.50 -0.04 37.16
CA PRO A 295 1.84 -0.94 36.05
C PRO A 295 3.34 -0.85 35.72
N PRO A 296 3.99 -1.98 35.39
CA PRO A 296 5.41 -2.00 35.01
C PRO A 296 5.67 -0.97 33.90
N LYS A 297 6.69 -0.14 34.09
CA LYS A 297 7.04 0.92 33.15
C LYS A 297 7.65 0.33 31.89
N HIS A 298 6.81 0.04 30.91
CA HIS A 298 7.25 -0.42 29.60
C HIS A 298 7.60 0.78 28.73
N LEU A 299 8.90 0.95 28.43
CA LEU A 299 9.36 2.00 27.52
C LEU A 299 9.15 1.56 26.08
N THR A 300 8.51 2.42 25.29
CA THR A 300 8.42 2.18 23.85
C THR A 300 9.67 2.70 23.14
N LEU A 301 10.03 2.08 22.01
CA LEU A 301 11.21 2.48 21.25
C LEU A 301 11.12 3.93 20.77
N ASP A 302 9.94 4.38 20.31
CA ASP A 302 9.78 5.74 19.81
C ASP A 302 9.83 6.81 20.92
N GLN A 303 9.47 6.46 22.16
CA GLN A 303 9.56 7.37 23.31
C GLN A 303 10.99 7.52 23.80
N ILE A 304 11.73 6.40 23.94
CA ILE A 304 13.02 6.42 24.65
C ILE A 304 14.23 6.56 23.72
N TYR A 305 14.09 6.31 22.41
CA TYR A 305 15.23 6.35 21.51
C TYR A 305 15.82 7.75 21.41
N THR A 306 17.03 7.91 21.93
CA THR A 306 17.86 9.10 21.77
C THR A 306 18.85 8.85 20.64
N ASN A 307 18.99 9.82 19.74
CA ASN A 307 19.93 9.73 18.64
C ASN A 307 21.35 9.52 19.19
N LEU A 308 22.06 8.51 18.70
CA LEU A 308 23.40 8.20 19.18
C LEU A 308 24.42 9.08 18.47
N VAL A 309 25.49 9.46 19.17
CA VAL A 309 26.65 10.08 18.52
C VAL A 309 27.34 9.02 17.68
N VAL A 310 27.44 9.30 16.39
CA VAL A 310 28.07 8.44 15.39
C VAL A 310 29.16 9.24 14.71
N VAL A 311 30.37 8.69 14.56
CA VAL A 311 31.45 9.31 13.80
C VAL A 311 31.80 8.47 12.57
N PRO A 312 32.20 9.11 11.46
CA PRO A 312 32.76 8.38 10.33
C PRO A 312 34.08 7.73 10.72
N ASP A 313 34.32 6.54 10.19
CA ASP A 313 35.48 5.69 10.48
C ASP A 313 35.60 5.31 11.97
N MET A 314 36.79 4.91 12.41
CA MET A 314 37.06 4.55 13.80
C MET A 314 37.62 5.77 14.53
N ALA A 315 37.07 6.07 15.70
CA ALA A 315 37.58 7.15 16.53
C ALA A 315 39.00 6.81 17.02
N ASP A 316 39.90 7.79 16.97
CA ASP A 316 41.17 7.68 17.68
C ASP A 316 40.91 7.86 19.18
N TYR A 317 41.27 6.84 19.95
CA TYR A 317 40.94 6.75 21.37
C TYR A 317 42.11 7.25 22.21
N ASP A 318 42.22 8.57 22.40
CA ASP A 318 43.06 9.11 23.47
C ASP A 318 42.22 9.25 24.75
N PHE A 319 42.10 8.14 25.49
CA PHE A 319 41.48 8.17 26.81
C PHE A 319 42.41 8.91 27.77
N ALA A 320 42.27 10.23 27.85
CA ALA A 320 42.90 11.01 28.91
C ALA A 320 42.51 10.43 30.28
N GLU A 321 43.42 10.48 31.26
CA GLU A 321 43.14 10.06 32.65
C GLU A 321 41.91 10.77 33.25
N ASP A 322 41.60 11.98 32.76
CA ASP A 322 40.42 12.74 33.15
C ASP A 322 39.17 12.30 32.36
N ARG A 323 38.31 11.52 33.04
CA ARG A 323 37.01 11.07 32.54
C ARG A 323 36.09 12.20 32.04
N ARG A 324 36.27 13.45 32.52
CA ARG A 324 35.50 14.62 32.03
C ARG A 324 35.87 15.00 30.61
N LYS A 325 37.15 14.91 30.24
CA LYS A 325 37.61 15.21 28.88
C LYS A 325 37.05 14.19 27.89
N ASN A 326 36.97 12.93 28.28
CA ASN A 326 36.41 11.85 27.46
C ASN A 326 34.93 12.08 27.11
N LEU A 327 34.14 12.74 27.97
CA LEU A 327 32.75 13.12 27.69
C LEU A 327 32.62 14.34 26.76
N GLN A 328 33.63 15.22 26.72
CA GLN A 328 33.66 16.42 25.87
C GLN A 328 34.22 16.16 24.46
N ILE A 329 35.03 15.11 24.27
CA ILE A 329 35.58 14.69 22.96
C ILE A 329 34.46 14.35 21.94
N TYR A 330 33.27 13.99 22.42
CA TYR A 330 32.13 13.58 21.58
C TYR A 330 31.40 14.72 20.85
N VAL A 331 31.85 15.98 20.98
CA VAL A 331 31.10 17.17 20.50
C VAL A 331 31.62 17.75 19.17
N ASN A 332 32.65 17.18 18.53
CA ASN A 332 33.17 17.74 17.27
C ASN A 332 32.40 17.28 15.99
N ASN A 333 31.42 18.09 15.62
CA ASN A 333 30.98 18.60 14.29
C ASN A 333 30.81 17.72 13.03
N GLU A 334 30.98 16.41 13.03
CA GLU A 334 30.68 15.58 11.82
C GLU A 334 29.78 14.37 12.09
N THR A 335 28.86 14.49 13.04
CA THR A 335 27.89 13.43 13.32
C THR A 335 26.81 13.36 12.24
N PRO A 336 26.50 12.17 11.68
CA PRO A 336 25.31 11.96 10.86
C PRO A 336 24.06 12.48 11.56
N THR A 337 23.32 13.38 10.92
CA THR A 337 22.10 14.00 11.44
C THR A 337 20.92 13.02 11.44
N GLY A 338 21.01 11.94 10.65
CA GLY A 338 20.02 10.87 10.63
C GLY A 338 20.40 9.68 9.74
N PRO A 339 19.49 8.69 9.61
CA PRO A 339 19.73 7.48 8.81
C PRO A 339 20.05 7.73 7.33
N GLU A 340 19.57 8.84 6.76
CA GLU A 340 19.82 9.22 5.36
C GLU A 340 21.27 9.66 5.09
N ASP A 341 21.98 10.11 6.14
CA ASP A 341 23.40 10.44 6.07
C ASP A 341 24.27 9.17 6.14
N ILE A 342 23.78 8.12 6.82
CA ILE A 342 24.43 6.81 6.95
C ILE A 342 24.33 6.03 5.64
N LEU A 343 23.15 6.03 5.00
CA LEU A 343 22.87 5.22 3.82
C LEU A 343 22.31 6.08 2.69
N ASN A 344 23.02 6.12 1.57
CA ASN A 344 22.67 6.95 0.41
C ASN A 344 22.97 6.23 -0.92
N HIS A 345 22.83 6.92 -2.06
CA HIS A 345 23.04 6.30 -3.36
C HIS A 345 24.48 5.87 -3.63
N GLU A 346 25.45 6.56 -3.04
CA GLU A 346 26.88 6.31 -3.23
C GLU A 346 27.39 5.28 -2.23
N ASN A 347 26.85 5.28 -1.01
CA ASN A 347 27.26 4.41 0.08
C ASN A 347 26.10 3.50 0.46
N LYS A 348 26.18 2.25 0.01
CA LYS A 348 25.14 1.24 0.17
C LYS A 348 25.55 0.11 1.07
N ASN A 349 26.83 -0.17 1.22
CA ASN A 349 27.37 -1.20 2.10
C ASN A 349 28.09 -0.55 3.29
N ILE A 350 27.42 -0.54 4.44
CA ILE A 350 27.80 0.24 5.61
C ILE A 350 28.14 -0.69 6.78
N LEU A 351 29.24 -0.36 7.48
CA LEU A 351 29.64 -1.04 8.70
C LEU A 351 29.42 -0.13 9.92
N ILE A 352 28.66 -0.59 10.91
CA ILE A 352 28.44 0.07 12.19
C ILE A 352 29.20 -0.69 13.27
N VAL A 353 30.15 -0.01 13.89
CA VAL A 353 31.02 -0.54 14.94
C VAL A 353 30.63 0.06 16.28
N GLY A 354 30.81 -0.70 17.35
CA GLY A 354 30.62 -0.15 18.69
C GLY A 354 30.78 -1.19 19.79
N ARG A 355 31.02 -0.70 21.00
CA ARG A 355 31.24 -1.53 22.19
C ARG A 355 29.95 -2.26 22.63
N PRO A 356 30.05 -3.27 23.51
CA PRO A 356 28.88 -3.92 24.09
C PRO A 356 27.98 -2.89 24.80
N GLY A 357 26.65 -3.02 24.66
CA GLY A 357 25.68 -2.13 25.32
C GLY A 357 25.54 -0.74 24.71
N ILE A 358 26.30 -0.38 23.66
CA ILE A 358 26.30 0.97 23.09
C ILE A 358 25.05 1.30 22.24
N GLY A 359 24.21 0.30 21.93
CA GLY A 359 22.95 0.51 21.21
C GLY A 359 22.92 0.09 19.74
N LYS A 360 23.93 -0.64 19.22
CA LYS A 360 23.96 -1.12 17.81
C LYS A 360 22.65 -1.77 17.33
N THR A 361 22.17 -2.80 18.05
CA THR A 361 20.92 -3.49 17.72
C THR A 361 19.70 -2.57 17.80
N LEU A 362 19.64 -1.65 18.78
CA LEU A 362 18.54 -0.69 18.89
C LEU A 362 18.57 0.33 17.74
N CYS A 363 19.75 0.78 17.32
CA CYS A 363 19.94 1.65 16.15
C CYS A 363 19.39 0.98 14.87
N CYS A 364 19.78 -0.26 14.62
CA CYS A 364 19.28 -1.01 13.46
C CYS A 364 17.77 -1.28 13.54
N THR A 365 17.25 -1.64 14.72
CA THR A 365 15.80 -1.79 14.95
C THR A 365 15.06 -0.47 14.68
N LYS A 366 15.61 0.67 15.12
CA LYS A 366 15.03 2.00 14.92
C LYS A 366 15.02 2.41 13.45
N ILE A 367 16.12 2.19 12.72
CA ILE A 367 16.19 2.42 11.27
C ILE A 367 15.08 1.66 10.55
N LEU A 368 14.90 0.37 10.89
CA LEU A 368 13.89 -0.47 10.28
C LEU A 368 12.46 0.00 10.62
N ARG A 369 12.22 0.41 11.87
CA ARG A 369 10.94 0.97 12.33
C ARG A 369 10.61 2.29 11.65
N ASP A 370 11.60 3.17 11.46
CA ASP A 370 11.41 4.44 10.75
C ASP A 370 11.16 4.21 9.26
N TRP A 371 11.76 3.19 8.65
CA TRP A 371 11.38 2.75 7.30
C TRP A 371 9.94 2.23 7.26
N ALA A 372 9.53 1.41 8.24
CA ALA A 372 8.19 0.84 8.30
C ALA A 372 7.10 1.90 8.49
N SER A 373 7.38 2.94 9.28
CA SER A 373 6.50 4.10 9.48
C SER A 373 6.58 5.15 8.36
N ASN A 374 7.37 4.91 7.30
CA ASN A 374 7.61 5.85 6.21
C ASN A 374 8.22 7.19 6.66
N LYS A 375 9.03 7.20 7.72
CA LYS A 375 9.80 8.38 8.14
C LYS A 375 11.09 8.51 7.33
N VAL A 376 11.73 7.39 6.98
CA VAL A 376 12.99 7.36 6.20
C VAL A 376 12.90 6.41 5.01
N PHE A 377 13.77 6.59 4.03
CA PHE A 377 13.94 5.70 2.86
C PHE A 377 12.66 5.36 2.09
N HIS A 378 11.70 6.28 2.09
CA HIS A 378 10.49 6.21 1.28
C HIS A 378 10.62 7.16 0.08
N LYS A 379 9.82 6.91 -0.96
CA LYS A 379 9.89 7.69 -2.20
C LYS A 379 9.38 9.11 -1.94
N THR A 380 10.28 10.09 -1.89
CA THR A 380 9.96 11.52 -1.83
C THR A 380 10.64 12.26 -2.99
N PRO A 381 10.21 13.48 -3.34
CA PRO A 381 10.85 14.28 -4.38
C PRO A 381 12.32 14.63 -4.08
N LYS A 382 12.72 14.58 -2.80
CA LYS A 382 14.08 14.89 -2.32
C LYS A 382 14.91 13.63 -2.09
N ASN A 383 14.27 12.51 -1.74
CA ASN A 383 14.96 11.28 -1.38
C ASN A 383 15.30 10.48 -2.62
N LYS A 384 16.61 10.44 -2.85
CA LYS A 384 17.25 9.69 -3.91
C LYS A 384 17.09 8.17 -3.68
N ILE A 385 17.38 7.68 -2.47
CA ILE A 385 17.26 6.24 -2.13
C ILE A 385 15.90 5.89 -1.49
N HIS A 386 15.33 4.76 -1.88
CA HIS A 386 14.11 4.23 -1.28
C HIS A 386 14.09 2.70 -1.34
N PHE A 387 13.46 2.07 -0.34
CA PHE A 387 13.37 0.61 -0.26
C PHE A 387 11.92 0.14 -0.22
N LYS A 388 11.66 -0.94 -0.94
CA LYS A 388 10.39 -1.66 -0.95
C LYS A 388 10.44 -2.91 -0.08
N ALA A 389 11.59 -3.57 0.02
CA ALA A 389 11.79 -4.71 0.90
C ALA A 389 12.93 -4.41 1.89
N ALA A 390 12.75 -4.80 3.15
CA ALA A 390 13.77 -4.68 4.17
C ALA A 390 13.82 -5.97 5.00
N PHE A 391 15.02 -6.51 5.23
CA PHE A 391 15.22 -7.77 5.94
C PHE A 391 16.19 -7.58 7.10
N PHE A 392 15.85 -8.13 8.28
CA PHE A 392 16.64 -8.03 9.50
C PHE A 392 17.20 -9.38 9.91
N VAL A 393 18.46 -9.62 9.57
CA VAL A 393 19.18 -10.88 9.77
C VAL A 393 20.06 -10.76 11.01
N LYS A 394 19.74 -11.52 12.07
CA LYS A 394 20.59 -11.62 13.26
C LYS A 394 21.54 -12.81 13.08
N PHE A 395 22.85 -12.58 13.10
CA PHE A 395 23.82 -13.66 12.92
C PHE A 395 23.64 -14.81 13.93
N ARG A 396 23.34 -14.46 15.19
CA ARG A 396 23.09 -15.46 16.24
C ARG A 396 21.99 -16.47 15.92
N THR A 397 20.97 -16.07 15.14
CA THR A 397 19.85 -16.92 14.75
C THR A 397 20.28 -18.07 13.83
N PHE A 398 21.41 -17.91 13.14
CA PHE A 398 21.91 -18.86 12.14
C PHE A 398 23.13 -19.65 12.63
N ASN A 399 23.51 -19.54 13.90
CA ASN A 399 24.63 -20.30 14.48
C ASN A 399 24.43 -21.84 14.47
N ALA A 400 23.19 -22.30 14.34
CA ALA A 400 22.85 -23.72 14.20
C ALA A 400 22.37 -24.09 12.78
N ALA A 401 22.35 -23.12 11.86
CA ALA A 401 21.91 -23.38 10.50
C ALA A 401 23.03 -24.07 9.71
N THR A 402 22.64 -25.03 8.87
CA THR A 402 23.48 -25.60 7.82
C THR A 402 23.49 -24.67 6.61
N ASP A 403 23.84 -25.19 5.43
CA ASP A 403 23.82 -24.45 4.18
C ASP A 403 22.41 -23.97 3.82
N LEU A 404 22.32 -22.71 3.41
CA LEU A 404 21.07 -22.00 3.10
C LEU A 404 21.15 -21.44 1.68
N SER A 405 20.03 -21.46 0.98
CA SER A 405 19.82 -20.62 -0.20
C SER A 405 19.57 -19.16 0.21
N LEU A 406 19.68 -18.22 -0.74
CA LEU A 406 19.38 -16.81 -0.45
C LEU A 406 17.92 -16.64 -0.01
N ARG A 407 16.98 -17.36 -0.65
CA ARG A 407 15.56 -17.29 -0.30
C ARG A 407 15.31 -17.75 1.14
N GLU A 408 15.89 -18.88 1.54
CA GLU A 408 15.78 -19.39 2.92
C GLU A 408 16.36 -18.41 3.95
N LEU A 409 17.46 -17.72 3.63
CA LEU A 409 18.03 -16.68 4.50
C LEU A 409 17.03 -15.53 4.71
N LEU A 410 16.43 -15.01 3.63
CA LEU A 410 15.52 -13.86 3.71
C LEU A 410 14.20 -14.24 4.41
N THR A 411 13.63 -15.40 4.10
CA THR A 411 12.41 -15.92 4.75
C THR A 411 12.61 -16.13 6.25
N ARG A 412 13.81 -16.54 6.69
CA ARG A 412 14.13 -16.75 8.12
C ARG A 412 14.62 -15.49 8.85
N SER A 413 14.57 -14.33 8.20
CA SER A 413 14.91 -13.06 8.86
C SER A 413 13.80 -12.64 9.85
N THR A 414 14.15 -11.81 10.83
CA THR A 414 13.35 -11.60 12.06
C THR A 414 11.90 -11.15 11.81
N TYR A 415 11.68 -10.33 10.79
CA TYR A 415 10.38 -9.70 10.51
C TYR A 415 9.86 -10.04 9.09
N SER A 416 10.32 -11.15 8.51
CA SER A 416 9.91 -11.52 7.15
C SER A 416 8.65 -12.36 7.17
N PRO A 417 7.59 -11.97 6.43
CA PRO A 417 6.55 -12.89 6.06
C PRO A 417 7.06 -13.89 5.00
N GLU A 418 6.21 -14.84 4.61
CA GLU A 418 6.51 -15.78 3.54
C GLU A 418 6.78 -15.06 2.20
N LEU A 419 7.82 -15.50 1.49
CA LEU A 419 8.21 -14.93 0.20
C LEU A 419 7.50 -15.68 -0.92
N ASP A 420 6.33 -15.19 -1.31
CA ASP A 420 5.63 -15.62 -2.52
C ASP A 420 6.52 -15.50 -3.77
N GLU A 421 6.28 -16.34 -4.77
CA GLU A 421 7.06 -16.35 -6.03
C GLU A 421 7.11 -14.99 -6.72
N LYS A 422 6.01 -14.22 -6.70
CA LYS A 422 5.98 -12.90 -7.34
C LYS A 422 6.83 -11.90 -6.56
N VAL A 423 6.80 -11.96 -5.24
CA VAL A 423 7.63 -11.12 -4.36
C VAL A 423 9.11 -11.48 -4.54
N TRP A 424 9.42 -12.77 -4.58
CA TRP A 424 10.77 -13.27 -4.82
C TRP A 424 11.33 -12.76 -6.16
N ASN A 425 10.57 -12.93 -7.25
CA ASN A 425 10.94 -12.42 -8.56
C ASN A 425 11.12 -10.89 -8.58
N TYR A 426 10.31 -10.15 -7.81
CA TYR A 426 10.46 -8.71 -7.68
C TYR A 426 11.78 -8.32 -7.01
N ILE A 427 12.14 -8.99 -5.91
CA ILE A 427 13.40 -8.77 -5.17
C ILE A 427 14.60 -9.00 -6.09
N LEU A 428 14.58 -10.08 -6.87
CA LEU A 428 15.65 -10.41 -7.83
C LEU A 428 15.77 -9.38 -8.96
N LYS A 429 14.64 -8.87 -9.48
CA LYS A 429 14.62 -7.85 -10.54
C LYS A 429 14.94 -6.44 -10.04
N ASN A 430 14.73 -6.15 -8.74
CA ASN A 430 14.87 -4.81 -8.17
C ASN A 430 15.77 -4.80 -6.91
N PRO A 431 17.01 -5.33 -6.98
CA PRO A 431 17.90 -5.41 -5.83
C PRO A 431 18.19 -4.03 -5.20
N GLN A 432 18.22 -2.96 -6.01
CA GLN A 432 18.40 -1.58 -5.57
C GLN A 432 17.29 -1.03 -4.64
N GLN A 433 16.15 -1.72 -4.55
CA GLN A 433 15.04 -1.40 -3.64
C GLN A 433 14.99 -2.34 -2.43
N VAL A 434 16.07 -3.08 -2.16
CA VAL A 434 16.19 -4.02 -1.04
C VAL A 434 17.20 -3.48 -0.02
N LEU A 435 16.79 -3.46 1.24
CA LEU A 435 17.63 -3.16 2.40
C LEU A 435 17.88 -4.44 3.20
N LEU A 436 19.14 -4.77 3.46
CA LEU A 436 19.57 -5.91 4.26
C LEU A 436 20.29 -5.39 5.50
N ILE A 437 19.78 -5.71 6.69
CA ILE A 437 20.41 -5.37 7.95
C ILE A 437 20.93 -6.66 8.58
N PHE A 438 22.26 -6.75 8.74
CA PHE A 438 22.96 -7.85 9.38
C PHE A 438 23.46 -7.43 10.76
N ASP A 439 22.83 -7.95 11.81
CA ASP A 439 23.14 -7.59 13.19
C ASP A 439 24.03 -8.64 13.88
N GLY A 440 25.15 -8.18 14.44
CA GLY A 440 25.98 -8.92 15.39
C GLY A 440 26.96 -9.93 14.79
N ILE A 441 27.86 -9.51 13.88
CA ILE A 441 28.91 -10.41 13.36
C ILE A 441 29.75 -11.08 14.46
N ASP A 442 30.00 -10.35 15.55
CA ASP A 442 30.71 -10.86 16.72
C ASP A 442 30.03 -12.06 17.39
N GLU A 443 28.72 -12.23 17.18
CA GLU A 443 27.92 -13.33 17.72
C GLU A 443 27.87 -14.55 16.79
N PHE A 444 28.50 -14.49 15.61
CA PHE A 444 28.54 -15.59 14.66
C PHE A 444 29.71 -16.55 14.94
N LYS A 445 29.40 -17.83 15.17
CA LYS A 445 30.41 -18.86 15.49
C LYS A 445 31.47 -19.04 14.40
N ASP A 446 31.06 -18.93 13.14
CA ASP A 446 31.92 -19.10 11.96
C ASP A 446 32.41 -17.76 11.39
N ASN A 447 32.49 -16.70 12.21
CA ASN A 447 32.91 -15.36 11.76
C ASN A 447 34.30 -15.35 11.12
N SER A 448 35.21 -16.22 11.54
CA SER A 448 36.56 -16.36 10.95
C SER A 448 36.55 -16.80 9.49
N LYS A 449 35.46 -17.42 9.02
CA LYS A 449 35.26 -17.85 7.63
C LYS A 449 34.69 -16.74 6.75
N ILE A 450 34.28 -15.59 7.31
CA ILE A 450 33.72 -14.48 6.53
C ILE A 450 34.76 -13.96 5.53
N GLY A 451 34.32 -13.72 4.29
CA GLY A 451 35.16 -13.22 3.21
C GLY A 451 36.16 -14.24 2.64
N THR A 452 36.14 -15.50 3.07
CA THR A 452 36.95 -16.57 2.43
C THR A 452 36.54 -16.76 0.97
N GLU A 453 35.25 -16.69 0.69
CA GLU A 453 34.63 -16.75 -0.64
C GLU A 453 35.08 -15.63 -1.59
N ASN A 454 35.59 -14.50 -1.05
CA ASN A 454 36.14 -13.43 -1.87
C ASN A 454 37.53 -13.76 -2.41
N LYS A 455 38.31 -14.56 -1.67
CA LYS A 455 39.67 -14.97 -2.06
C LYS A 455 39.70 -16.29 -2.81
N LYS A 456 38.90 -17.26 -2.37
CA LYS A 456 38.81 -18.60 -2.95
C LYS A 456 37.33 -18.94 -3.12
N PRO A 457 36.73 -18.62 -4.27
CA PRO A 457 35.33 -18.91 -4.55
C PRO A 457 35.10 -20.42 -4.55
N GLN A 458 34.25 -20.92 -3.66
CA GLN A 458 33.87 -22.34 -3.59
C GLN A 458 32.46 -22.58 -4.11
N PHE A 459 31.61 -21.55 -4.11
CA PHE A 459 30.21 -21.62 -4.51
C PHE A 459 29.96 -20.76 -5.75
N LYS A 460 28.97 -21.11 -6.56
CA LYS A 460 28.55 -20.29 -7.71
C LYS A 460 27.81 -19.04 -7.22
N ASN A 461 27.62 -18.07 -8.10
CA ASN A 461 26.85 -16.86 -7.79
C ASN A 461 25.38 -17.09 -8.15
N SER A 462 24.77 -18.12 -7.55
CA SER A 462 23.37 -18.49 -7.76
C SER A 462 22.56 -18.25 -6.49
N VAL A 463 21.33 -17.77 -6.65
CA VAL A 463 20.40 -17.52 -5.53
C VAL A 463 19.79 -18.82 -4.98
N ASP A 464 19.77 -19.87 -5.79
CA ASP A 464 19.20 -21.19 -5.47
C ASP A 464 20.22 -22.15 -4.85
N GLU A 465 21.51 -21.86 -5.02
CA GLU A 465 22.56 -22.70 -4.45
C GLU A 465 22.62 -22.53 -2.93
N LYS A 466 22.61 -23.66 -2.22
CA LYS A 466 22.76 -23.68 -0.77
C LYS A 466 24.23 -23.52 -0.40
N MET A 467 24.52 -22.59 0.50
CA MET A 467 25.88 -22.33 0.98
C MET A 467 25.87 -21.81 2.43
N PRO A 468 27.01 -21.84 3.13
CA PRO A 468 27.12 -21.30 4.49
C PRO A 468 26.77 -19.82 4.56
N LEU A 469 26.26 -19.35 5.70
CA LEU A 469 25.93 -17.93 5.90
C LEU A 469 27.12 -17.00 5.65
N SER A 470 28.35 -17.44 5.98
CA SER A 470 29.57 -16.67 5.69
C SER A 470 29.79 -16.40 4.20
N ALA A 471 29.41 -17.35 3.34
CA ALA A 471 29.49 -17.22 1.88
C ALA A 471 28.34 -16.37 1.33
N LEU A 472 27.10 -16.60 1.78
CA LEU A 472 25.94 -15.76 1.42
C LEU A 472 26.20 -14.29 1.77
N TYR A 473 26.63 -14.02 3.00
CA TYR A 473 26.94 -12.68 3.47
C TYR A 473 28.05 -12.02 2.66
N ALA A 474 29.13 -12.75 2.37
CA ALA A 474 30.22 -12.23 1.53
C ALA A 474 29.76 -11.91 0.09
N LYS A 475 28.89 -12.73 -0.51
CA LYS A 475 28.36 -12.49 -1.85
C LYS A 475 27.36 -11.33 -1.91
N LEU A 476 26.55 -11.14 -0.86
CA LEU A 476 25.62 -10.01 -0.75
C LEU A 476 26.37 -8.68 -0.60
N THR A 477 27.38 -8.63 0.29
CA THR A 477 28.20 -7.44 0.51
C THR A 477 29.09 -7.07 -0.68
N THR A 478 29.51 -8.05 -1.48
CA THR A 478 30.28 -7.81 -2.72
C THR A 478 29.40 -7.62 -3.96
N GLY A 479 28.07 -7.65 -3.83
CA GLY A 479 27.14 -7.52 -4.95
C GLY A 479 27.13 -8.70 -5.93
N LYS A 480 27.80 -9.81 -5.60
CA LYS A 480 27.72 -11.08 -6.38
C LYS A 480 26.33 -11.70 -6.31
N LEU A 481 25.60 -11.45 -5.22
CA LEU A 481 24.16 -11.70 -5.09
C LEU A 481 23.46 -10.38 -4.80
N LEU A 482 22.29 -10.15 -5.42
CA LEU A 482 21.50 -8.91 -5.29
C LEU A 482 22.33 -7.62 -5.54
N ASN A 483 23.00 -7.55 -6.69
CA ASN A 483 23.83 -6.39 -7.05
C ASN A 483 23.04 -5.07 -6.97
N GLY A 484 23.50 -4.15 -6.11
CA GLY A 484 22.88 -2.84 -5.92
C GLY A 484 22.00 -2.70 -4.67
N ALA A 485 21.74 -3.80 -3.94
CA ALA A 485 21.09 -3.78 -2.64
C ALA A 485 21.91 -3.01 -1.60
N ALA A 486 21.22 -2.42 -0.63
CA ALA A 486 21.84 -1.79 0.52
C ALA A 486 22.05 -2.80 1.64
N VAL A 487 23.22 -2.77 2.27
CA VAL A 487 23.62 -3.65 3.37
C VAL A 487 24.11 -2.81 4.53
N ILE A 488 23.51 -2.96 5.71
CA ILE A 488 24.02 -2.41 6.98
C ILE A 488 24.48 -3.57 7.83
N THR A 489 25.72 -3.53 8.29
CA THR A 489 26.31 -4.57 9.13
C THR A 489 26.67 -4.00 10.49
N THR A 490 26.38 -4.70 11.60
CA THR A 490 26.88 -4.33 12.93
C THR A 490 27.93 -5.30 13.45
N THR A 491 28.92 -4.78 14.18
CA THR A 491 29.93 -5.60 14.84
C THR A 491 30.57 -4.91 16.05
N ARG A 492 31.28 -5.68 16.88
CA ARG A 492 32.18 -5.14 17.91
C ARG A 492 33.58 -4.89 17.33
N PRO A 493 34.35 -3.93 17.88
CA PRO A 493 35.75 -3.73 17.49
C PRO A 493 36.59 -5.01 17.52
N THR A 494 36.33 -5.90 18.48
CA THR A 494 37.05 -7.18 18.67
C THR A 494 36.89 -8.15 17.50
N ALA A 495 35.84 -8.01 16.67
CA ALA A 495 35.56 -8.89 15.54
C ALA A 495 35.90 -8.26 14.17
N LEU A 496 36.52 -7.07 14.14
CA LEU A 496 36.89 -6.39 12.89
C LEU A 496 37.90 -7.19 12.06
N SER A 497 38.78 -7.96 12.71
CA SER A 497 39.74 -8.84 12.04
C SER A 497 39.06 -9.88 11.14
N CYS A 498 37.87 -10.36 11.52
CA CYS A 498 37.09 -11.35 10.79
C CYS A 498 36.49 -10.80 9.48
N ILE A 499 36.30 -9.48 9.38
CA ILE A 499 35.63 -8.83 8.24
C ILE A 499 36.56 -7.97 7.39
N LYS A 500 37.88 -8.02 7.64
CA LYS A 500 38.90 -7.32 6.82
C LYS A 500 38.83 -7.62 5.32
N ARG A 501 38.17 -8.73 4.94
CA ARG A 501 38.04 -9.20 3.55
C ARG A 501 36.71 -8.81 2.91
N ILE A 502 35.87 -8.06 3.61
CA ILE A 502 34.60 -7.55 3.12
C ILE A 502 34.81 -6.08 2.77
N PRO A 503 34.51 -5.65 1.53
CA PRO A 503 34.53 -4.24 1.18
C PRO A 503 33.36 -3.55 1.89
N PHE A 504 33.57 -2.36 2.44
CA PHE A 504 32.53 -1.47 2.94
C PHE A 504 32.74 -0.09 2.32
N ASP A 505 31.65 0.58 1.96
CA ASP A 505 31.69 1.92 1.38
C ASP A 505 32.01 2.96 2.46
N LYS A 506 31.42 2.78 3.65
CA LYS A 506 31.67 3.58 4.85
C LYS A 506 31.65 2.74 6.11
N MET A 507 32.44 3.16 7.08
CA MET A 507 32.40 2.69 8.45
C MET A 507 31.90 3.83 9.35
N PHE A 508 31.14 3.47 10.37
CA PHE A 508 30.66 4.37 11.40
C PHE A 508 30.87 3.74 12.77
N GLU A 509 31.38 4.51 13.73
CA GLU A 509 31.48 4.09 15.12
C GLU A 509 30.43 4.77 15.99
N ILE A 510 29.66 3.98 16.73
CA ILE A 510 28.74 4.49 17.75
C ILE A 510 29.52 4.75 19.04
N LEU A 511 29.54 6.00 19.48
CA LEU A 511 30.27 6.44 20.66
C LEU A 511 29.41 6.42 21.94
N GLY A 512 28.08 6.50 21.81
CA GLY A 512 27.13 6.49 22.92
C GLY A 512 26.38 7.82 23.05
N PHE A 513 26.01 8.16 24.29
CA PHE A 513 25.35 9.41 24.61
C PHE A 513 26.34 10.52 24.99
N SER A 514 26.09 11.73 24.51
CA SER A 514 26.66 12.96 25.08
C SER A 514 26.02 13.25 26.45
N SER A 515 26.60 14.17 27.23
CA SER A 515 26.01 14.59 28.52
C SER A 515 24.58 15.11 28.34
N GLU A 516 24.31 15.87 27.29
CA GLU A 516 22.98 16.39 26.97
C GLU A 516 21.99 15.26 26.62
N GLN A 517 22.46 14.26 25.87
CA GLN A 517 21.65 13.09 25.51
C GLN A 517 21.36 12.19 26.71
N VAL A 518 22.27 12.10 27.68
CA VAL A 518 21.99 11.43 28.97
C VAL A 518 20.87 12.15 29.70
N GLU A 519 20.91 13.47 29.78
CA GLU A 519 19.83 14.24 30.42
C GLU A 519 18.49 14.07 29.71
N GLU A 520 18.48 14.16 28.38
CA GLU A 520 17.30 13.92 27.54
C GLU A 520 16.73 12.51 27.76
N TYR A 521 17.61 11.51 27.79
CA TYR A 521 17.23 10.13 28.05
C TYR A 521 16.59 9.96 29.43
N VAL A 522 17.18 10.52 30.49
CA VAL A 522 16.64 10.44 31.86
C VAL A 522 15.28 11.14 31.94
N THR A 523 15.12 12.30 31.30
CA THR A 523 13.85 13.02 31.27
C THR A 523 12.77 12.21 30.55
N ARG A 524 13.06 11.63 29.39
CA ARG A 524 12.13 10.73 28.67
C ARG A 524 11.82 9.47 29.47
N PHE A 525 12.85 8.87 30.10
CA PHE A 525 12.70 7.71 30.97
C PHE A 525 11.73 7.98 32.12
N ALA A 526 11.65 9.21 32.63
CA ALA A 526 10.83 9.58 33.78
C ALA A 526 9.61 10.45 33.44
N GLU A 527 9.16 10.49 32.18
CA GLU A 527 8.12 11.42 31.70
C GLU A 527 6.83 11.45 32.54
N GLU A 528 6.39 10.28 33.04
CA GLU A 528 5.20 10.10 33.87
C GLU A 528 5.34 10.60 35.32
N ASP A 529 6.56 10.73 35.84
CA ASP A 529 6.85 11.28 37.17
C ASP A 529 8.06 12.19 37.10
N LYS A 530 7.77 13.47 36.85
CA LYS A 530 8.76 14.52 36.72
C LYS A 530 9.54 14.76 38.02
N GLU A 531 8.92 14.61 39.19
CA GLU A 531 9.60 14.88 40.46
C GLU A 531 10.67 13.81 40.76
N ALA A 532 10.30 12.54 40.61
CA ALA A 532 11.26 11.45 40.71
C ALA A 532 12.31 11.54 39.59
N GLY A 533 11.89 11.90 38.38
CA GLY A 533 12.76 12.12 37.23
C GLY A 533 13.82 13.19 37.45
N ASP A 534 13.42 14.37 37.96
CA ASP A 534 14.32 15.49 38.25
C ASP A 534 15.32 15.13 39.35
N THR A 535 14.89 14.33 40.33
CA THR A 535 15.76 13.83 41.39
C THR A 535 16.80 12.85 40.87
N VAL A 536 16.38 11.88 40.04
CA VAL A 536 17.30 10.93 39.36
C VAL A 536 18.27 11.69 38.45
N LYS A 537 17.76 12.63 37.65
CA LYS A 537 18.56 13.47 36.76
C LYS A 537 19.62 14.23 37.54
N ARG A 538 19.24 14.94 38.61
CA ARG A 538 20.17 15.70 39.45
C ARG A 538 21.23 14.81 40.08
N HIS A 539 20.87 13.62 40.55
CA HIS A 539 21.83 12.67 41.12
C HIS A 539 22.85 12.17 40.09
N ILE A 540 22.40 11.83 38.88
CA ILE A 540 23.27 11.39 37.79
C ILE A 540 24.21 12.53 37.35
N THR A 541 23.69 13.74 37.12
CA THR A 541 24.49 14.86 36.59
C THR A 541 25.46 15.43 37.63
N SER A 542 25.11 15.41 38.91
CA SER A 542 25.99 15.90 39.99
C SER A 542 27.13 14.92 40.33
N ASN A 543 27.01 13.66 39.93
CA ASN A 543 28.00 12.62 40.19
C ASN A 543 28.71 12.17 38.91
N ILE A 544 29.92 12.69 38.71
CA ILE A 544 30.70 12.42 37.50
C ILE A 544 30.98 10.93 37.27
N ASN A 545 31.10 10.12 38.32
CA ASN A 545 31.35 8.68 38.16
C ASN A 545 30.13 7.98 37.57
N ILE A 546 28.93 8.35 38.02
CA ILE A 546 27.67 7.82 37.48
C ILE A 546 27.46 8.34 36.06
N LEU A 547 27.58 9.66 35.85
CA LEU A 547 27.46 10.28 34.53
C LEU A 547 28.40 9.64 33.50
N SER A 548 29.65 9.36 33.88
CA SER A 548 30.66 8.74 33.02
C SER A 548 30.36 7.30 32.60
N LEU A 549 29.38 6.62 33.22
CA LEU A 549 28.88 5.33 32.73
C LEU A 549 27.59 5.48 31.92
N CYS A 550 26.78 6.50 32.21
CA CYS A 550 25.53 6.73 31.49
C CYS A 550 25.73 7.07 30.01
N TYR A 551 26.95 7.38 29.56
CA TYR A 551 27.24 7.47 28.14
C TYR A 551 26.97 6.15 27.39
N ILE A 552 27.06 5.00 28.06
CA ILE A 552 26.66 3.69 27.51
C ILE A 552 25.14 3.54 27.74
N PRO A 553 24.30 3.50 26.69
CA PRO A 553 22.85 3.42 26.84
C PRO A 553 22.35 2.26 27.70
N ALA A 554 22.95 1.07 27.59
CA ALA A 554 22.59 -0.06 28.43
C ALA A 554 22.86 0.20 29.93
N SER A 555 23.99 0.82 30.26
CA SER A 555 24.30 1.22 31.63
C SER A 555 23.37 2.33 32.11
N CYS A 556 23.08 3.32 31.25
CA CYS A 556 22.12 4.38 31.56
C CYS A 556 20.73 3.79 31.88
N PHE A 557 20.25 2.83 31.10
CA PHE A 557 18.98 2.16 31.36
C PHE A 557 18.93 1.45 32.71
N ILE A 558 19.99 0.70 33.08
CA ILE A 558 20.08 0.02 34.37
C ILE A 558 20.12 1.03 35.53
N ILE A 559 20.95 2.07 35.41
CA ILE A 559 21.11 3.11 36.42
C ILE A 559 19.79 3.87 36.62
N CYS A 560 19.15 4.33 35.53
CA CYS A 560 17.85 4.99 35.57
C CYS A 560 16.78 4.11 36.22
N SER A 561 16.68 2.84 35.80
CA SER A 561 15.71 1.90 36.36
C SER A 561 15.90 1.69 37.87
N SER A 562 17.16 1.58 38.30
CA SER A 562 17.52 1.33 39.70
C SER A 562 17.27 2.53 40.58
N LEU A 563 17.78 3.71 40.17
CA LEU A 563 17.60 4.94 40.92
C LEU A 563 16.13 5.36 40.96
N PHE A 564 15.40 5.23 39.85
CA PHE A 564 13.98 5.55 39.80
C PHE A 564 13.17 4.66 40.76
N LYS A 565 13.47 3.35 40.82
CA LYS A 565 12.82 2.44 41.78
C LYS A 565 13.14 2.83 43.23
N MET A 566 14.38 3.20 43.53
CA MET A 566 14.79 3.64 44.87
C MET A 566 14.14 4.97 45.27
N VAL A 567 14.10 5.96 44.38
CA VAL A 567 13.46 7.26 44.63
C VAL A 567 11.97 7.06 44.93
N LYS A 568 11.29 6.21 44.15
CA LYS A 568 9.89 5.85 44.38
C LYS A 568 9.66 5.16 45.72
N PHE A 569 10.62 4.38 46.19
CA PHE A 569 10.55 3.70 47.49
C PHE A 569 10.82 4.66 48.67
N HIS A 570 11.88 5.46 48.58
CA HIS A 570 12.35 6.34 49.67
C HIS A 570 11.68 7.73 49.73
N ALA A 571 10.80 8.08 48.77
CA ALA A 571 10.07 9.34 48.73
C ALA A 571 9.47 9.80 50.09
N PRO A 572 9.03 8.90 51.01
CA PRO A 572 8.50 9.32 52.32
C PRO A 572 9.54 9.43 53.46
N ARG A 573 10.78 8.93 53.31
CA ARG A 573 11.69 8.64 54.47
C ARG A 573 13.09 9.25 54.41
N GLY A 574 13.40 10.02 53.37
CA GLY A 574 14.73 10.61 53.15
C GLY A 574 15.56 9.81 52.14
N LEU A 575 16.34 10.51 51.31
CA LEU A 575 16.99 9.94 50.12
C LEU A 575 18.43 9.48 50.40
N ASN A 576 18.66 8.17 50.61
CA ASN A 576 20.00 7.57 50.64
C ASN A 576 20.33 6.87 49.30
N LEU A 577 20.57 7.66 48.26
CA LEU A 577 20.94 7.14 46.94
C LEU A 577 22.42 6.74 46.87
N PRO A 578 22.76 5.59 46.25
CA PRO A 578 24.15 5.17 46.10
C PRO A 578 24.93 6.17 45.24
N THR A 579 26.09 6.58 45.73
CA THR A 579 27.02 7.51 45.04
C THR A 579 28.12 6.77 44.27
N SER A 580 28.29 5.47 44.51
CA SER A 580 29.26 4.62 43.81
C SER A 580 28.58 3.72 42.78
N LEU A 581 29.29 3.45 41.70
CA LEU A 581 28.85 2.55 40.63
C LEU A 581 28.57 1.15 41.16
N THR A 582 29.50 0.61 41.96
CA THR A 582 29.35 -0.68 42.62
C THR A 582 28.10 -0.72 43.50
N GLY A 583 27.81 0.36 44.23
CA GLY A 583 26.60 0.46 45.04
C GLY A 583 25.32 0.40 44.20
N ILE A 584 25.28 1.10 43.06
CA ILE A 584 24.13 1.04 42.15
C ILE A 584 23.92 -0.38 41.60
N TYR A 585 24.97 -1.01 41.08
CA TYR A 585 24.84 -2.35 40.50
C TYR A 585 24.51 -3.42 41.54
N LYS A 586 25.11 -3.36 42.75
CA LYS A 586 24.75 -4.26 43.87
C LYS A 586 23.26 -4.18 44.17
N ARG A 587 22.74 -2.95 44.36
CA ARG A 587 21.32 -2.73 44.62
C ARG A 587 20.44 -3.14 43.43
N ALA A 588 20.87 -2.87 42.19
CA ALA A 588 20.16 -3.30 40.98
C ALA A 588 19.98 -4.82 40.93
N VAL A 589 21.05 -5.57 41.21
CA VAL A 589 21.02 -7.04 41.27
C VAL A 589 20.11 -7.53 42.40
N LYS A 590 20.16 -6.91 43.57
CA LYS A 590 19.29 -7.25 44.70
C LYS A 590 17.81 -7.00 44.38
N ILE A 591 17.46 -5.84 43.84
CA ILE A 591 16.09 -5.54 43.39
C ILE A 591 15.66 -6.54 42.30
N PHE A 592 16.54 -6.85 41.34
CA PHE A 592 16.25 -7.84 40.30
C PHE A 592 15.95 -9.22 40.90
N TYR A 593 16.78 -9.68 41.84
CA TYR A 593 16.60 -10.95 42.55
C TYR A 593 15.26 -10.99 43.28
N LEU A 594 14.97 -9.97 44.09
CA LEU A 594 13.73 -9.88 44.87
C LEU A 594 12.48 -9.84 43.96
N THR A 595 12.54 -9.18 42.81
CA THR A 595 11.40 -9.04 41.89
C THR A 595 11.13 -10.27 41.02
N HIS A 596 12.12 -11.13 40.81
CA HIS A 596 12.01 -12.28 39.90
C HIS A 596 12.00 -13.63 40.63
N ASN A 597 12.42 -13.68 41.89
CA ASN A 597 12.34 -14.89 42.70
C ASN A 597 10.90 -15.12 43.17
N GLU A 598 10.38 -16.33 42.97
CA GLU A 598 9.00 -16.69 43.33
C GLU A 598 8.69 -16.53 44.81
N GLU A 599 9.69 -16.69 45.67
CA GLU A 599 9.56 -16.59 47.13
C GLU A 599 9.37 -15.14 47.59
N PHE A 600 10.06 -14.19 46.96
CA PHE A 600 10.13 -12.80 47.42
C PHE A 600 9.32 -11.81 46.57
N ARG A 601 8.92 -12.17 45.35
CA ARG A 601 8.32 -11.22 44.38
C ARG A 601 7.03 -10.55 44.85
N ASP A 602 6.30 -11.19 45.78
CA ASP A 602 5.02 -10.70 46.29
C ASP A 602 5.16 -9.96 47.63
N GLU A 603 6.37 -9.90 48.20
CA GLU A 603 6.68 -9.20 49.43
C GLU A 603 7.00 -7.71 49.18
N PRO A 604 6.55 -6.79 50.07
CA PRO A 604 6.94 -5.39 49.98
C PRO A 604 8.42 -5.23 50.32
N PHE A 605 9.14 -4.40 49.55
CA PHE A 605 10.53 -4.09 49.89
C PHE A 605 10.64 -3.47 51.30
N THR A 606 11.71 -3.82 52.00
CA THR A 606 12.10 -3.29 53.30
C THR A 606 13.24 -2.29 53.16
N ASP A 607 13.50 -1.49 54.20
CA ASP A 607 14.65 -0.58 54.20
C ASP A 607 15.98 -1.37 54.15
N GLU A 608 16.04 -2.55 54.78
CA GLU A 608 17.18 -3.48 54.70
C GLU A 608 17.44 -3.99 53.28
N ASP A 609 16.42 -4.06 52.42
CA ASP A 609 16.59 -4.46 51.02
C ASP A 609 17.39 -3.44 50.21
N PHE A 610 17.36 -2.17 50.62
CA PHE A 610 18.09 -1.09 49.96
C PHE A 610 19.35 -0.67 50.71
N GLU A 611 19.45 -0.93 52.02
CA GLU A 611 20.57 -0.50 52.86
C GLU A 611 21.59 -1.61 53.16
N SER A 612 21.18 -2.88 53.21
CA SER A 612 22.08 -4.01 53.46
C SER A 612 22.74 -4.52 52.17
N ASP A 613 24.04 -4.81 52.27
CA ASP A 613 24.84 -5.44 51.21
C ASP A 613 24.58 -6.96 51.09
N GLU A 614 23.89 -7.58 52.05
CA GLU A 614 23.58 -9.00 52.06
C GLU A 614 22.27 -9.30 51.31
N LEU A 615 22.24 -10.44 50.60
CA LEU A 615 21.00 -10.98 50.03
C LEU A 615 20.21 -11.68 51.13
N PRO A 616 18.86 -11.78 51.01
CA PRO A 616 18.05 -12.51 51.98
C PRO A 616 18.60 -13.94 52.17
N PRO A 617 18.61 -14.47 53.41
CA PRO A 617 19.02 -15.84 53.65
C PRO A 617 18.12 -16.81 52.86
N LYS A 618 18.74 -17.91 52.40
CA LYS A 618 18.07 -19.01 51.68
C LYS A 618 17.13 -19.81 52.56
#